data_AF-F1JTL6-F1
#
_entry.id   AF-F1JTL6-F1
#
_cell.length_a   1.000
_cell.length_b   1.000
_cell.length_c   1.000
_cell.angle_alpha   90.00
_cell.angle_beta   90.00
_cell.angle_gamma   90.00
#
_symmetry.space_group_name_H-M   'P 1'
#
loop_
_entity.id
_entity.type
_entity.pdbx_description
1 polymer ?
#
loop_
_entity_poly.entity_id
_entity_poly.type
_entity_poly.pdbx_seq_one_letter_code
_entity_poly.pdbx_strand_id
1 'polypeptide(L)'
;RKVCNGIGIGEFKDSLSINATNIKHFKNCTSISGDLHILPVAFRGDSFTHTPPLDPQELDILKTVKEITGFLLIQAWPENRTDLHAFENLEIIRGRTKQHGQFSLAVVSLNITSLGLRSLKEISDGDVIISGNKNL
;
A
#
# COMPACT_ATOMS: atom_id res chain seq x y z
N ARG A 1 7.46 -10.93 15.61
CA ARG A 1 7.58 -10.33 14.26
C ARG A 1 6.78 -11.22 13.30
N LYS A 2 5.60 -10.79 12.86
CA LYS A 2 4.75 -11.57 11.94
C LYS A 2 5.09 -11.16 10.50
N VAL A 3 5.28 -12.15 9.63
CA VAL A 3 5.43 -11.95 8.18
C VAL A 3 4.11 -12.34 7.53
N CYS A 4 3.63 -11.52 6.60
CA CYS A 4 2.35 -11.72 5.92
C CYS A 4 2.55 -11.65 4.41
N ASN A 5 1.70 -12.32 3.66
CA ASN A 5 1.81 -12.32 2.20
C ASN A 5 1.41 -10.95 1.63
N GLY A 6 1.96 -10.61 0.47
CA GLY A 6 1.50 -9.49 -0.34
C GLY A 6 0.28 -9.86 -1.18
N ILE A 7 -0.28 -8.86 -1.86
CA ILE A 7 -1.37 -9.02 -2.82
C ILE A 7 -0.97 -10.01 -3.92
N GLY A 8 -1.88 -10.90 -4.33
CA GLY A 8 -1.63 -11.94 -5.32
C GLY A 8 -0.92 -13.20 -4.79
N ILE A 9 -0.61 -13.26 -3.49
CA ILE A 9 0.11 -14.40 -2.87
C ILE A 9 -0.71 -14.95 -1.69
N GLY A 10 -0.76 -16.28 -1.55
CA GLY A 10 -1.36 -16.94 -0.39
C GLY A 10 -2.83 -16.58 -0.20
N GLU A 11 -3.18 -16.03 0.97
CA GLU A 11 -4.55 -15.59 1.27
C GLU A 11 -5.06 -14.45 0.37
N PHE A 12 -4.20 -13.81 -0.42
CA PHE A 12 -4.54 -12.71 -1.32
C PHE A 12 -4.48 -13.08 -2.80
N LYS A 13 -4.38 -14.37 -3.15
CA LYS A 13 -4.16 -14.87 -4.52
C LYS A 13 -5.10 -14.25 -5.57
N ASP A 14 -6.38 -14.12 -5.23
CA ASP A 14 -7.41 -13.62 -6.16
C ASP A 14 -7.75 -12.14 -5.93
N SER A 15 -6.96 -11.45 -5.11
CA SER A 15 -7.14 -10.03 -4.81
C SER A 15 -6.22 -9.17 -5.68
N LEU A 16 -6.76 -8.09 -6.25
CA LEU A 16 -6.00 -7.12 -7.04
C LEU A 16 -5.48 -5.94 -6.20
N SER A 17 -6.11 -5.69 -5.06
CA SER A 17 -5.85 -4.54 -4.17
C SER A 17 -6.12 -4.91 -2.71
N ILE A 18 -5.54 -4.16 -1.78
CA ILE A 18 -6.09 -4.08 -0.42
C ILE A 18 -7.51 -3.52 -0.50
N ASN A 19 -8.44 -4.11 0.25
CA ASN A 19 -9.85 -3.70 0.32
C ASN A 19 -10.45 -4.00 1.71
N ALA A 20 -11.74 -3.71 1.89
CA ALA A 20 -12.43 -3.88 3.18
C ALA A 20 -12.52 -5.34 3.67
N THR A 21 -12.44 -6.34 2.78
CA THR A 21 -12.54 -7.75 3.18
C THR A 21 -11.19 -8.33 3.60
N ASN A 22 -10.09 -7.84 3.03
CA ASN A 22 -8.76 -8.42 3.24
C ASN A 22 -7.83 -7.63 4.19
N ILE A 23 -8.11 -6.35 4.46
CA ILE A 23 -7.18 -5.51 5.24
C ILE A 23 -6.87 -6.05 6.65
N LYS A 24 -7.83 -6.75 7.26
CA LYS A 24 -7.71 -7.32 8.61
C LYS A 24 -6.66 -8.44 8.69
N HIS A 25 -6.30 -9.06 7.57
CA HIS A 25 -5.23 -10.06 7.52
C HIS A 25 -3.86 -9.44 7.81
N PHE A 26 -3.69 -8.14 7.52
CA PHE A 26 -2.48 -7.39 7.82
C PHE A 26 -2.31 -7.00 9.30
N LYS A 27 -3.26 -7.38 10.18
CA LYS A 27 -3.16 -7.09 11.61
C LYS A 27 -1.90 -7.73 12.20
N ASN A 28 -1.13 -6.90 12.91
CA ASN A 28 0.14 -7.21 13.56
C ASN A 28 1.26 -7.64 12.60
N CYS A 29 1.11 -7.42 11.29
CA CYS A 29 2.12 -7.74 10.29
C CYS A 29 3.24 -6.69 10.33
N THR A 30 4.47 -7.18 10.49
CA THR A 30 5.66 -6.32 10.56
C THR A 30 6.46 -6.32 9.25
N SER A 31 6.27 -7.34 8.42
CA SER A 31 6.95 -7.49 7.13
C SER A 31 5.99 -8.12 6.12
N ILE A 32 6.02 -7.62 4.90
CA ILE A 32 5.21 -8.11 3.78
C ILE A 32 6.10 -8.87 2.80
N SER A 33 5.77 -10.14 2.61
CA SER A 33 6.36 -11.03 1.61
C SER A 33 5.57 -10.90 0.30
N GLY A 34 5.95 -9.95 -0.56
CA GLY A 34 5.27 -9.60 -1.80
C GLY A 34 5.02 -8.10 -1.92
N ASP A 35 4.03 -7.78 -2.75
CA ASP A 35 3.66 -6.42 -3.14
C ASP A 35 2.43 -5.93 -2.38
N LEU A 36 2.29 -4.61 -2.20
CA LEU A 36 1.04 -4.00 -1.72
C LEU A 36 0.48 -3.07 -2.79
N HIS A 37 -0.80 -3.26 -3.11
CA HIS A 37 -1.53 -2.43 -4.07
C HIS A 37 -2.69 -1.73 -3.37
N ILE A 38 -2.79 -0.41 -3.54
CA ILE A 38 -3.92 0.40 -3.09
C ILE A 38 -4.49 1.11 -4.31
N LEU A 39 -5.51 0.47 -4.89
CA LEU A 39 -6.16 0.90 -6.14
C LEU A 39 -7.49 1.61 -5.85
N PRO A 40 -8.11 2.30 -6.82
CA PRO A 40 -9.38 3.00 -6.63
C PRO A 40 -10.52 2.14 -6.06
N VAL A 41 -10.51 0.84 -6.35
CA VAL A 41 -11.49 -0.13 -5.83
C VAL A 41 -11.50 -0.19 -4.29
N ALA A 42 -10.37 0.10 -3.64
CA ALA A 42 -10.29 0.11 -2.18
C ALA A 42 -11.27 1.11 -1.55
N PHE A 43 -11.43 2.30 -2.14
CA PHE A 43 -12.25 3.38 -1.58
C PHE A 43 -13.56 3.60 -2.33
N ARG A 44 -13.72 3.07 -3.55
CA ARG A 44 -15.00 3.07 -4.28
C ARG A 44 -15.86 1.85 -3.94
N GLY A 45 -15.27 0.81 -3.38
CA GLY A 45 -15.90 -0.50 -3.26
C GLY A 45 -15.94 -1.24 -4.60
N ASP A 46 -16.46 -2.45 -4.57
CA ASP A 46 -16.62 -3.33 -5.72
C ASP A 46 -18.03 -3.96 -5.71
N SER A 47 -18.84 -3.61 -6.71
CA SER A 47 -20.20 -4.13 -6.84
C SER A 47 -20.24 -5.59 -7.25
N PHE A 48 -19.23 -6.11 -7.96
CA PHE A 48 -19.20 -7.50 -8.40
C PHE A 48 -19.01 -8.45 -7.22
N THR A 49 -18.06 -8.15 -6.35
CA THR A 49 -17.81 -8.92 -5.12
C THR A 49 -18.65 -8.47 -3.92
N HIS A 50 -19.49 -7.43 -4.09
CA HIS A 50 -20.25 -6.78 -3.02
C HIS A 50 -19.34 -6.29 -1.87
N THR A 51 -18.11 -5.89 -2.20
CA THR A 51 -17.15 -5.37 -1.23
C THR A 51 -17.45 -3.88 -0.99
N PRO A 52 -17.74 -3.46 0.25
CA PRO A 52 -17.94 -2.05 0.55
C PRO A 52 -16.62 -1.26 0.43
N PRO A 53 -16.69 0.07 0.31
CA PRO A 53 -15.53 0.94 0.51
C PRO A 53 -14.80 0.62 1.82
N LEU A 54 -13.47 0.61 1.76
CA LEU A 54 -12.61 0.51 2.93
C LEU A 54 -12.77 1.74 3.83
N ASP A 55 -12.95 1.50 5.12
CA ASP A 55 -12.94 2.57 6.12
C ASP A 55 -11.53 3.20 6.19
N PRO A 56 -11.37 4.52 5.97
CA PRO A 56 -10.09 5.21 6.09
C PRO A 56 -9.37 5.04 7.44
N GLN A 57 -10.08 4.66 8.52
CA GLN A 57 -9.46 4.35 9.80
C GLN A 57 -8.78 2.97 9.81
N GLU A 58 -9.28 2.00 9.04
CA GLU A 58 -8.68 0.66 8.97
C GLU A 58 -7.30 0.66 8.32
N LEU A 59 -6.92 1.73 7.58
CA LEU A 59 -5.55 1.94 7.10
C LEU A 59 -4.51 1.95 8.23
N ASP A 60 -4.90 2.30 9.46
CA ASP A 60 -4.00 2.27 10.63
C ASP A 60 -3.48 0.86 10.95
N ILE A 61 -4.13 -0.19 10.45
CA ILE A 61 -3.65 -1.58 10.56
C ILE A 61 -2.24 -1.71 9.94
N LEU A 62 -1.98 -0.97 8.86
CA LEU A 62 -0.72 -1.01 8.12
C LEU A 62 0.42 -0.29 8.84
N LYS A 63 0.15 0.52 9.88
CA LYS A 63 1.20 1.22 10.65
C LYS A 63 2.20 0.29 11.31
N THR A 64 1.87 -0.99 11.48
CA THR A 64 2.79 -1.98 12.04
C THR A 64 3.81 -2.51 11.03
N VAL A 65 3.56 -2.30 9.72
CA VAL A 65 4.44 -2.74 8.63
C VAL A 65 5.69 -1.88 8.58
N LYS A 66 6.85 -2.54 8.63
CA LYS A 66 8.17 -1.90 8.57
C LYS A 66 8.94 -2.26 7.31
N GLU A 67 8.54 -3.29 6.60
CA GLU A 67 9.29 -3.84 5.50
C GLU A 67 8.34 -4.40 4.43
N ILE A 68 8.61 -4.07 3.18
CA ILE A 68 7.96 -4.65 2.00
C ILE A 68 9.05 -5.27 1.14
N THR A 69 8.92 -6.55 0.83
CA THR A 69 9.93 -7.27 0.03
C THR A 69 9.77 -7.04 -1.48
N GLY A 70 8.55 -6.75 -1.93
CA GLY A 70 8.24 -6.39 -3.30
C GLY A 70 8.16 -4.87 -3.50
N PHE A 71 7.10 -4.42 -4.18
CA PHE A 71 6.82 -3.00 -4.42
C PHE A 71 5.56 -2.48 -3.68
N LEU A 72 5.49 -1.16 -3.54
CA LEU A 72 4.32 -0.45 -3.02
C LEU A 72 3.72 0.43 -4.11
N LEU A 73 2.48 0.14 -4.50
CA LEU A 73 1.71 0.90 -5.49
C LEU A 73 0.49 1.55 -4.85
N ILE A 74 0.40 2.87 -4.93
CA ILE A 74 -0.71 3.67 -4.41
C ILE A 74 -1.27 4.53 -5.55
N GLN A 75 -2.49 4.23 -5.99
CA GLN A 75 -3.22 4.95 -7.02
C GLN A 75 -4.53 5.57 -6.52
N ALA A 76 -4.86 5.34 -5.24
CA ALA A 76 -5.97 5.98 -4.57
C ALA A 76 -5.66 6.16 -3.09
N TRP A 77 -6.24 7.19 -2.49
CA TRP A 77 -6.13 7.50 -1.08
C TRP A 77 -7.38 8.24 -0.60
N PRO A 78 -7.77 8.15 0.68
CA PRO A 78 -8.93 8.89 1.19
C PRO A 78 -8.71 10.40 1.08
N GLU A 79 -9.71 11.14 0.60
CA GLU A 79 -9.63 12.59 0.37
C GLU A 79 -9.42 13.40 1.67
N ASN A 80 -9.84 12.84 2.82
CA ASN A 80 -9.69 13.47 4.13
C ASN A 80 -8.32 13.22 4.79
N ARG A 81 -7.38 12.56 4.10
CA ARG A 81 -6.03 12.29 4.60
C ARG A 81 -5.00 13.10 3.80
N THR A 82 -4.15 13.82 4.52
CA THR A 82 -3.15 14.73 3.95
C THR A 82 -1.82 14.05 3.64
N ASP A 83 -1.63 12.80 4.05
CA ASP A 83 -0.38 12.05 3.88
C ASP A 83 -0.61 10.53 3.84
N LEU A 84 0.48 9.77 3.63
CA LEU A 84 0.49 8.31 3.67
C LEU A 84 0.76 7.76 5.08
N HIS A 85 0.15 8.33 6.13
CA HIS A 85 0.33 7.94 7.54
C HIS A 85 0.25 6.43 7.82
N ALA A 86 -0.51 5.66 7.03
CA ALA A 86 -0.58 4.21 7.15
C ALA A 86 0.80 3.53 7.04
N PHE A 87 1.75 4.19 6.37
CA PHE A 87 3.12 3.72 6.15
C PHE A 87 4.16 4.59 6.89
N GLU A 88 3.76 5.34 7.92
CA GLU A 88 4.67 6.22 8.68
C GLU A 88 5.86 5.47 9.32
N ASN A 89 5.69 4.17 9.60
CA ASN A 89 6.69 3.28 10.19
C ASN A 89 7.35 2.34 9.16
N LEU A 90 7.03 2.48 7.87
CA LEU A 90 7.68 1.72 6.82
C LEU A 90 9.15 2.14 6.73
N GLU A 91 10.07 1.18 6.88
CA GLU A 91 11.52 1.45 6.92
C GLU A 91 12.22 1.07 5.61
N ILE A 92 11.81 -0.03 4.99
CA ILE A 92 12.51 -0.62 3.83
C ILE A 92 11.52 -1.10 2.77
N ILE A 93 11.74 -0.73 1.52
CA ILE A 93 11.13 -1.36 0.34
C ILE A 93 12.25 -2.06 -0.45
N ARG A 94 12.18 -3.39 -0.58
CA ARG A 94 13.30 -4.14 -1.19
C ARG A 94 13.26 -4.16 -2.71
N GLY A 95 12.10 -4.04 -3.35
CA GLY A 95 11.99 -4.02 -4.81
C GLY A 95 12.37 -5.32 -5.53
N ARG A 96 12.26 -6.49 -4.86
CA ARG A 96 12.57 -7.79 -5.48
C ARG A 96 11.65 -8.08 -6.68
N THR A 97 10.39 -7.71 -6.53
CA THR A 97 9.39 -7.55 -7.58
C THR A 97 9.14 -6.06 -7.79
N LYS A 98 8.74 -5.67 -9.00
CA LYS A 98 8.57 -4.27 -9.41
C LYS A 98 7.34 -4.12 -10.29
N GLN A 99 6.63 -3.00 -10.15
CA GLN A 99 5.51 -2.69 -11.02
C GLN A 99 6.03 -2.48 -12.44
N HIS A 100 5.46 -3.24 -13.39
CA HIS A 100 5.94 -3.36 -14.77
C HIS A 100 7.44 -3.69 -14.89
N GLY A 101 8.03 -4.33 -13.87
CA GLY A 101 9.46 -4.63 -13.84
C GLY A 101 10.37 -3.43 -13.53
N GLN A 102 9.82 -2.24 -13.31
CA GLN A 102 10.60 -1.00 -13.17
C GLN A 102 10.48 -0.35 -11.78
N PHE A 103 9.26 -0.14 -11.28
CA PHE A 103 9.05 0.70 -10.09
C PHE A 103 8.88 -0.12 -8.80
N SER A 104 9.60 0.25 -7.75
CA SER A 104 9.44 -0.32 -6.40
C SER A 104 8.57 0.53 -5.48
N LEU A 105 8.44 1.82 -5.78
CA LEU A 105 7.49 2.73 -5.15
C LEU A 105 6.79 3.58 -6.21
N ALA A 106 5.46 3.53 -6.23
CA ALA A 106 4.63 4.33 -7.12
C ALA A 106 3.50 5.03 -6.35
N VAL A 107 3.49 6.37 -6.38
CA VAL A 107 2.46 7.22 -5.76
C VAL A 107 1.84 8.09 -6.83
N VAL A 108 0.63 7.75 -7.26
CA VAL A 108 0.02 8.28 -8.48
C VAL A 108 -1.34 8.90 -8.22
N SER A 109 -1.53 10.14 -8.66
CA SER A 109 -2.83 10.84 -8.73
C SER A 109 -3.57 10.96 -7.39
N LEU A 110 -2.85 11.25 -6.31
CA LEU A 110 -3.42 11.44 -4.97
C LEU A 110 -3.64 12.93 -4.64
N ASN A 111 -4.48 13.16 -3.63
CA ASN A 111 -4.79 14.49 -3.08
C ASN A 111 -4.10 14.76 -1.72
N ILE A 112 -2.88 14.24 -1.54
CA ILE A 112 -2.07 14.41 -0.33
C ILE A 112 -1.22 15.68 -0.42
N THR A 113 -0.83 16.23 0.73
CA THR A 113 0.04 17.41 0.85
C THR A 113 1.46 17.08 1.33
N SER A 114 1.69 15.83 1.74
CA SER A 114 3.02 15.31 2.06
C SER A 114 3.04 13.80 1.93
N LEU A 115 4.22 13.19 1.77
CA LEU A 115 4.32 11.73 1.73
C LEU A 115 4.11 11.08 3.10
N GLY A 116 4.60 11.67 4.19
CA GLY A 116 4.47 11.10 5.54
C GLY A 116 5.27 9.81 5.80
N LEU A 117 6.13 9.38 4.86
CA LEU A 117 6.98 8.18 4.95
C LEU A 117 8.22 8.42 5.84
N ARG A 118 8.01 8.91 7.07
CA ARG A 118 9.08 9.44 7.96
C ARG A 118 10.14 8.42 8.38
N SER A 119 9.81 7.13 8.37
CA SER A 119 10.74 6.06 8.77
C SER A 119 11.46 5.42 7.59
N LEU A 120 11.05 5.74 6.35
CA LEU A 120 11.58 5.11 5.15
C LEU A 120 13.03 5.56 4.98
N LYS A 121 13.95 4.60 5.08
CA LYS A 121 15.40 4.83 5.06
C LYS A 121 16.10 4.10 3.92
N GLU A 122 15.42 3.16 3.27
CA GLU A 122 16.01 2.35 2.21
C GLU A 122 14.97 1.95 1.17
N ILE A 123 15.33 2.13 -0.11
CA ILE A 123 14.73 1.45 -1.25
C ILE A 123 15.88 0.69 -1.92
N SER A 124 15.87 -0.64 -1.84
CA SER A 124 17.05 -1.44 -2.19
C SER A 124 17.23 -1.59 -3.71
N ASP A 125 16.13 -1.65 -4.47
CA ASP A 125 16.12 -1.78 -5.93
C ASP A 125 14.82 -1.22 -6.52
N GLY A 126 14.84 -0.85 -7.81
CA GLY A 126 13.72 -0.29 -8.55
C GLY A 126 13.56 1.22 -8.46
N ASP A 127 12.93 1.78 -9.49
CA ASP A 127 12.69 3.21 -9.62
C ASP A 127 11.56 3.67 -8.70
N VAL A 128 11.56 4.97 -8.39
CA VAL A 128 10.48 5.65 -7.67
C VAL A 128 9.74 6.57 -8.63
N ILE A 129 8.41 6.45 -8.69
CA ILE A 129 7.56 7.37 -9.46
C ILE A 129 6.52 8.04 -8.56
N ILE A 130 6.53 9.36 -8.55
CA ILE A 130 5.56 10.21 -7.87
C ILE A 130 4.97 11.14 -8.92
N SER A 131 3.73 10.89 -9.35
CA SER A 131 3.15 11.56 -10.52
C SER A 131 1.69 11.94 -10.31
N GLY A 132 1.30 13.13 -10.78
CA GLY A 132 -0.10 13.57 -10.77
C GLY A 132 -0.67 13.94 -9.38
N ASN A 133 0.17 14.04 -8.35
CA ASN A 133 -0.24 14.46 -7.00
C ASN A 133 -0.22 15.99 -6.91
N LYS A 134 -1.35 16.65 -7.21
CA LYS A 134 -1.38 18.12 -7.45
C LYS A 134 -1.04 18.97 -6.24
N ASN A 135 -1.30 18.47 -5.03
CA ASN A 135 -1.15 19.21 -3.78
C ASN A 135 0.11 18.79 -2.99
N LEU A 136 0.91 17.86 -3.54
CA LEU A 136 2.08 17.29 -2.90
C LEU A 136 3.32 18.17 -3.07
#